data_AF-A0A7K6R1Z0-F1
#
_entry.id   AF-A0A7K6R1Z0-F1
#
_cell.length_a   1.000
_cell.length_b   1.000
_cell.length_c   1.000
_cell.angle_alpha   90.00
_cell.angle_beta   90.00
_cell.angle_gamma   90.00
#
_symmetry.space_group_name_H-M   'P 1'
#
loop_
_entity.id
_entity.type
_entity.pdbx_description
1 polymer ?
#
loop_
_entity_poly.entity_id
_entity_poly.type
_entity_poly.pdbx_seq_one_letter_code
_entity_poly.pdbx_strand_id
1 'polypeptide(L)'
;LPPAEAEALVQALQGTELRDIGGQRWLRQHEFVEKLNMHGILSASAGQEQLLTELLVTHAKIPVLIGELISVEIWKHKVFPVLCRLQDFKPRSTFPIYVVLHHEASIINLLETVFFYKEICESAEDSILDLIDYCHRKLTLLAARSTKAQAGNSADPVPPQELQKQAETMEFEISLKALSVLRFITDQVQSLPLSALTRMLNTHNLPCLLVELVEHCPWSCWEAGKLKKFENGTWHVVPPEDQVKMTKLDGQVWLALLNLLLSPECQRKYRFDGFNKSQLLKLRAFLTDVLIDQLPNLVEMQRFLSYLAVTEPAPPKKDLILEQVPVIWDHILKKNSGKWEAIAKHQVKHAFSPTEEELKLQARRWAQTYSLDMMEALAPDKPRCRVCGVEAAKRCSRCRNEWYCTRACQVQHWQKHKPACNLMA
;
A
#
# COMPACT_ATOMS: atom_id res chain seq x y z
N LEU A 1 -21.61 3.74 0.98
CA LEU A 1 -22.31 2.58 1.57
C LEU A 1 -23.06 3.05 2.80
N PRO A 2 -24.35 2.72 2.95
CA PRO A 2 -25.03 2.82 4.23
C PRO A 2 -24.27 2.03 5.31
N PRO A 3 -24.26 2.48 6.58
CA PRO A 3 -23.47 1.83 7.63
C PRO A 3 -23.73 0.32 7.79
N ALA A 4 -24.98 -0.10 7.73
CA ALA A 4 -25.36 -1.51 7.83
C ALA A 4 -24.83 -2.37 6.66
N GLU A 5 -24.75 -1.79 5.46
CA GLU A 5 -24.18 -2.49 4.30
C GLU A 5 -22.66 -2.61 4.43
N ALA A 6 -21.98 -1.54 4.86
CA ALA A 6 -20.55 -1.57 5.11
C ALA A 6 -20.18 -2.62 6.18
N GLU A 7 -20.93 -2.67 7.28
CA GLU A 7 -20.75 -3.66 8.34
C GLU A 7 -20.94 -5.09 7.82
N ALA A 8 -22.02 -5.35 7.06
CA ALA A 8 -22.28 -6.67 6.50
C ALA A 8 -21.15 -7.13 5.54
N LEU A 9 -20.62 -6.22 4.70
CA LEU A 9 -19.51 -6.52 3.82
C LEU A 9 -18.22 -6.83 4.59
N VAL A 10 -17.90 -6.01 5.61
CA VAL A 10 -16.71 -6.23 6.46
C VAL A 10 -16.81 -7.57 7.19
N GLN A 11 -17.96 -7.87 7.81
CA GLN A 11 -18.17 -9.13 8.52
C GLN A 11 -18.01 -10.35 7.60
N ALA A 12 -18.45 -10.24 6.34
CA ALA A 12 -18.40 -11.33 5.36
C ALA A 12 -16.99 -11.64 4.83
N LEU A 13 -16.00 -10.76 5.03
CA LEU A 13 -14.61 -11.01 4.62
C LEU A 13 -14.01 -12.22 5.34
N GLN A 14 -13.34 -13.10 4.60
CA GLN A 14 -12.81 -14.36 5.13
C GLN A 14 -11.59 -14.83 4.35
N GLY A 15 -10.72 -15.61 4.96
CA GLY A 15 -9.60 -16.21 4.23
C GLY A 15 -10.09 -17.18 3.15
N THR A 16 -9.46 -17.14 1.98
CA THR A 16 -9.72 -18.05 0.86
C THR A 16 -8.57 -19.03 0.67
N GLU A 17 -8.91 -20.25 0.25
CA GLU A 17 -7.88 -21.23 -0.09
C GLU A 17 -7.30 -20.92 -1.48
N LEU A 18 -5.99 -21.10 -1.63
CA LEU A 18 -5.29 -20.81 -2.88
C LEU A 18 -5.91 -21.52 -4.11
N ARG A 19 -6.46 -22.73 -3.92
CA ARG A 19 -7.12 -23.53 -4.98
C ARG A 19 -8.46 -22.97 -5.44
N ASP A 20 -9.10 -22.14 -4.60
CA ASP A 20 -10.43 -21.58 -4.81
C ASP A 20 -10.38 -20.18 -5.44
N ILE A 21 -9.17 -19.61 -5.60
CA ILE A 21 -8.95 -18.34 -6.31
C ILE A 21 -9.57 -18.41 -7.72
N GLY A 22 -10.32 -17.37 -8.08
CA GLY A 22 -11.09 -17.27 -9.32
C GLY A 22 -12.45 -18.00 -9.29
N GLY A 23 -12.73 -18.79 -8.25
CA GLY A 23 -14.04 -19.43 -8.07
C GLY A 23 -15.13 -18.45 -7.66
N GLN A 24 -16.40 -18.89 -7.70
CA GLN A 24 -17.56 -18.03 -7.43
C GLN A 24 -17.57 -17.38 -6.04
N ARG A 25 -17.11 -18.10 -5.00
CA ARG A 25 -17.00 -17.54 -3.63
C ARG A 25 -15.93 -16.45 -3.57
N TRP A 26 -14.79 -16.70 -4.21
CA TRP A 26 -13.68 -15.75 -4.28
C TRP A 26 -14.09 -14.49 -5.06
N LEU A 27 -14.81 -14.65 -6.18
CA LEU A 27 -15.33 -13.51 -6.97
C LEU A 27 -16.27 -12.61 -6.17
N ARG A 28 -17.15 -13.19 -5.33
CA ARG A 28 -18.01 -12.38 -4.44
C ARG A 28 -17.18 -11.61 -3.41
N GLN A 29 -16.16 -12.24 -2.84
CA GLN A 29 -15.27 -11.55 -1.90
C GLN A 29 -14.50 -10.42 -2.58
N HIS A 30 -14.05 -10.64 -3.82
CA HIS A 30 -13.43 -9.60 -4.62
C HIS A 30 -14.36 -8.40 -4.82
N GLU A 31 -15.64 -8.62 -5.14
CA GLU A 31 -16.67 -7.56 -5.20
C GLU A 31 -16.81 -6.81 -3.86
N PHE A 32 -16.76 -7.53 -2.73
CA PHE A 32 -16.84 -6.91 -1.40
C PHE A 32 -15.63 -6.01 -1.13
N VAL A 33 -14.42 -6.52 -1.40
CA VAL A 33 -13.19 -5.74 -1.24
C VAL A 33 -13.19 -4.52 -2.12
N GLU A 34 -13.65 -4.61 -3.37
CA GLU A 34 -13.71 -3.46 -4.28
C GLU A 34 -14.70 -2.40 -3.80
N LYS A 35 -15.88 -2.80 -3.33
CA LYS A 35 -16.85 -1.86 -2.74
C LYS A 35 -16.30 -1.16 -1.50
N LEU A 36 -15.62 -1.91 -0.62
CA LEU A 36 -14.98 -1.35 0.57
C LEU A 36 -13.81 -0.42 0.21
N ASN A 37 -13.03 -0.77 -0.80
CA ASN A 37 -11.95 0.05 -1.35
C ASN A 37 -12.49 1.39 -1.86
N MET A 38 -13.50 1.37 -2.72
CA MET A 38 -14.14 2.58 -3.24
C MET A 38 -14.78 3.41 -2.13
N HIS A 39 -15.47 2.76 -1.19
CA HIS A 39 -16.02 3.45 -0.02
C HIS A 39 -14.93 4.11 0.81
N GLY A 40 -13.80 3.44 1.04
CA GLY A 40 -12.66 3.98 1.76
C GLY A 40 -12.09 5.23 1.10
N ILE A 41 -11.85 5.18 -0.22
CA ILE A 41 -11.30 6.32 -0.98
C ILE A 41 -12.25 7.52 -0.92
N LEU A 42 -13.55 7.29 -1.19
CA LEU A 42 -14.54 8.37 -1.19
C LEU A 42 -14.73 8.95 0.21
N SER A 43 -14.81 8.11 1.24
CA SER A 43 -14.86 8.55 2.64
C SER A 43 -13.63 9.36 3.00
N ALA A 44 -12.41 8.91 2.67
CA ALA A 44 -11.18 9.64 2.94
C ALA A 44 -11.14 11.01 2.23
N SER A 45 -11.67 11.10 1.00
CA SER A 45 -11.73 12.37 0.26
C SER A 45 -12.68 13.40 0.90
N ALA A 46 -13.74 12.94 1.57
CA ALA A 46 -14.63 13.78 2.40
C ALA A 46 -14.18 13.83 3.87
N GLY A 47 -13.11 13.11 4.19
CA GLY A 47 -12.58 12.75 5.48
C GLY A 47 -13.56 12.04 6.47
N GLN A 48 -14.55 11.29 6.01
CA GLN A 48 -15.51 10.55 6.85
C GLN A 48 -15.11 9.07 7.05
N GLU A 49 -13.82 8.75 7.07
CA GLU A 49 -13.29 7.37 7.06
C GLU A 49 -13.35 6.59 8.39
N GLN A 50 -13.82 7.21 9.46
CA GLN A 50 -13.82 6.61 10.80
C GLN A 50 -14.67 5.33 10.90
N LEU A 51 -15.79 5.26 10.18
CA LEU A 51 -16.67 4.08 10.23
C LEU A 51 -15.97 2.80 9.69
N LEU A 52 -15.31 2.89 8.54
CA LEU A 52 -14.68 1.73 7.91
C LEU A 52 -13.53 1.20 8.77
N THR A 53 -12.74 2.11 9.34
CA THR A 53 -11.62 1.74 10.20
C THR A 53 -12.11 1.06 11.49
N GLU A 54 -13.13 1.62 12.14
CA GLU A 54 -13.76 1.01 13.32
C GLU A 54 -14.31 -0.39 13.04
N LEU A 55 -15.00 -0.59 11.91
CA LEU A 55 -15.54 -1.90 11.52
C LEU A 55 -14.44 -2.93 11.26
N LEU A 56 -13.37 -2.55 10.56
CA LEU A 56 -12.25 -3.44 10.25
C LEU A 56 -11.52 -3.89 11.52
N VAL A 57 -11.34 -2.99 12.49
CA VAL A 57 -10.74 -3.30 13.80
C VAL A 57 -11.69 -4.17 14.62
N THR A 58 -12.96 -3.77 14.76
CA THR A 58 -13.96 -4.48 15.58
C THR A 58 -14.17 -5.92 15.14
N HIS A 59 -14.13 -6.17 13.83
CA HIS A 59 -14.31 -7.50 13.26
C HIS A 59 -12.99 -8.23 12.94
N ALA A 60 -11.85 -7.72 13.39
CA ALA A 60 -10.51 -8.30 13.21
C ALA A 60 -10.20 -8.70 11.76
N LYS A 61 -10.49 -7.80 10.80
CA LYS A 61 -10.37 -8.08 9.36
C LYS A 61 -9.05 -7.68 8.73
N ILE A 62 -8.19 -6.95 9.43
CA ILE A 62 -6.86 -6.59 8.91
C ILE A 62 -5.98 -7.83 8.63
N PRO A 63 -5.85 -8.81 9.54
CA PRO A 63 -5.12 -10.04 9.24
C PRO A 63 -5.71 -10.84 8.08
N VAL A 64 -7.04 -10.81 7.90
CA VAL A 64 -7.72 -11.47 6.77
C VAL A 64 -7.35 -10.81 5.45
N LEU A 65 -7.39 -9.48 5.38
CA LEU A 65 -7.00 -8.73 4.18
C LEU A 65 -5.52 -8.94 3.83
N ILE A 66 -4.64 -8.95 4.83
CA ILE A 66 -3.22 -9.27 4.63
C ILE A 66 -3.09 -10.71 4.09
N GLY A 67 -3.83 -11.66 4.65
CA GLY A 67 -3.78 -13.04 4.16
C GLY A 67 -4.26 -13.23 2.72
N GLU A 68 -5.30 -12.49 2.31
CA GLU A 68 -5.75 -12.46 0.93
C GLU A 68 -4.70 -11.82 0.01
N LEU A 69 -4.07 -10.72 0.43
CA LEU A 69 -3.00 -10.06 -0.31
C LEU A 69 -1.83 -11.01 -0.58
N ILE A 70 -1.37 -11.70 0.47
CA ILE A 70 -0.29 -12.68 0.39
C ILE A 70 -0.69 -13.89 -0.46
N SER A 71 -1.95 -14.33 -0.37
CA SER A 71 -2.47 -15.45 -1.17
C SER A 71 -2.42 -15.13 -2.67
N VAL A 72 -2.83 -13.92 -3.08
CA VAL A 72 -2.72 -13.48 -4.48
C VAL A 72 -1.26 -13.34 -4.90
N GLU A 73 -0.40 -12.78 -4.06
CA GLU A 73 1.04 -12.68 -4.35
C GLU A 73 1.63 -14.08 -4.61
N ILE A 74 1.37 -15.07 -3.75
CA ILE A 74 1.85 -16.44 -3.93
C ILE A 74 1.27 -17.06 -5.20
N TRP A 75 -0.02 -16.85 -5.46
CA TRP A 75 -0.69 -17.35 -6.66
C TRP A 75 0.01 -16.83 -7.93
N LYS A 76 0.35 -15.53 -8.00
CA LYS A 76 1.09 -14.94 -9.11
C LYS A 76 2.48 -15.54 -9.30
N HIS A 77 3.17 -15.92 -8.23
CA HIS A 77 4.52 -16.48 -8.31
C HIS A 77 4.55 -17.98 -8.57
N LYS A 78 3.56 -18.73 -8.09
CA LYS A 78 3.59 -20.21 -8.08
C LYS A 78 2.61 -20.86 -9.03
N VAL A 79 1.44 -20.27 -9.23
CA VAL A 79 0.33 -20.88 -10.01
C VAL A 79 0.21 -20.22 -11.38
N PHE A 80 0.23 -18.89 -11.46
CA PHE A 80 0.10 -18.17 -12.72
C PHE A 80 1.14 -18.58 -13.79
N PRO A 81 2.45 -18.76 -13.47
CA PRO A 81 3.43 -19.20 -14.48
C PRO A 81 3.22 -20.65 -14.92
N VAL A 82 2.53 -21.47 -14.12
CA VAL A 82 2.12 -22.81 -14.53
C VAL A 82 0.96 -22.71 -15.52
N LEU A 83 -0.06 -21.90 -15.22
CA LEU A 83 -1.19 -21.65 -16.12
C LEU A 83 -0.73 -21.19 -17.51
N CYS A 84 0.20 -20.24 -17.57
CA CYS A 84 0.74 -19.72 -18.84
C CYS A 84 1.52 -20.76 -19.65
N ARG A 85 2.01 -21.85 -19.04
CA ARG A 85 2.78 -22.92 -19.70
C ARG A 85 1.94 -24.13 -20.11
N LEU A 86 0.68 -24.21 -19.70
CA LEU A 86 -0.21 -25.31 -20.07
C LEU A 86 -0.58 -25.21 -21.56
N GLN A 87 -0.14 -26.17 -22.37
CA GLN A 87 -0.39 -26.18 -23.82
C GLN A 87 -1.89 -26.27 -24.17
N ASP A 88 -2.65 -27.00 -23.36
CA ASP A 88 -4.09 -27.24 -23.57
C ASP A 88 -4.98 -26.10 -23.06
N PHE A 89 -4.40 -25.12 -22.37
CA PHE A 89 -5.17 -24.01 -21.81
C PHE A 89 -5.17 -22.80 -22.75
N LYS A 90 -6.27 -22.66 -23.51
CA LYS A 90 -6.53 -21.51 -24.38
C LYS A 90 -7.84 -20.85 -23.93
N PRO A 91 -7.81 -19.96 -22.92
CA PRO A 91 -9.03 -19.36 -22.40
C PRO A 91 -9.70 -18.52 -23.48
N ARG A 92 -11.04 -18.60 -23.56
CA ARG A 92 -11.84 -17.75 -24.46
C ARG A 92 -11.76 -16.27 -24.10
N SER A 93 -11.48 -15.97 -22.83
CA SER A 93 -11.28 -14.61 -22.31
C SER A 93 -10.24 -14.63 -21.20
N THR A 94 -9.35 -13.63 -21.20
CA THR A 94 -8.36 -13.41 -20.13
C THR A 94 -8.96 -12.68 -18.92
N PHE A 95 -10.21 -12.21 -19.02
CA PHE A 95 -10.87 -11.41 -17.98
C PHE A 95 -10.86 -12.06 -16.58
N PRO A 96 -11.21 -13.36 -16.40
CA PRO A 96 -11.18 -13.98 -15.07
C PRO A 96 -9.79 -13.98 -14.43
N ILE A 97 -8.74 -14.10 -15.25
CA ILE A 97 -7.35 -14.06 -14.78
C ILE A 97 -6.96 -12.62 -14.41
N TYR A 98 -7.34 -11.65 -15.25
CA TYR A 98 -7.15 -10.23 -14.97
C TYR A 98 -7.78 -9.82 -13.63
N VAL A 99 -8.98 -10.31 -13.32
CA VAL A 99 -9.67 -10.04 -12.04
C VAL A 99 -8.85 -10.55 -10.84
N VAL A 100 -8.17 -11.70 -10.95
CA VAL A 100 -7.26 -12.20 -9.92
C VAL A 100 -6.07 -11.25 -9.71
N LEU A 101 -5.47 -10.78 -10.80
CA LEU A 101 -4.37 -9.81 -10.71
C LEU A 101 -4.84 -8.49 -10.09
N HIS A 102 -6.01 -8.00 -10.51
CA HIS A 102 -6.63 -6.78 -10.01
C HIS A 102 -6.95 -6.86 -8.51
N HIS A 103 -7.30 -8.03 -7.99
CA HIS A 103 -7.64 -8.17 -6.57
C HIS A 103 -6.52 -7.72 -5.64
N GLU A 104 -5.26 -7.98 -5.99
CA GLU A 104 -4.12 -7.48 -5.22
C GLU A 104 -4.05 -5.96 -5.21
N ALA A 105 -4.33 -5.32 -6.35
CA ALA A 105 -4.42 -3.87 -6.46
C ALA A 105 -5.55 -3.30 -5.58
N SER A 106 -6.72 -3.95 -5.57
CA SER A 106 -7.85 -3.56 -4.72
C SER A 106 -7.51 -3.66 -3.23
N ILE A 107 -6.87 -4.77 -2.81
CA ILE A 107 -6.51 -4.97 -1.40
C ILE A 107 -5.42 -3.98 -0.97
N ILE A 108 -4.33 -3.84 -1.73
CA ILE A 108 -3.26 -2.92 -1.33
C ILE A 108 -3.71 -1.45 -1.32
N ASN A 109 -4.65 -1.08 -2.20
CA ASN A 109 -5.24 0.26 -2.19
C ASN A 109 -6.16 0.50 -0.98
N LEU A 110 -6.95 -0.52 -0.60
CA LEU A 110 -7.73 -0.46 0.63
C LEU A 110 -6.81 -0.34 1.85
N LEU A 111 -5.76 -1.15 1.92
CA LEU A 111 -4.75 -1.09 2.99
C LEU A 111 -4.04 0.28 3.01
N GLU A 112 -3.63 0.82 1.86
CA GLU A 112 -3.07 2.18 1.74
C GLU A 112 -4.02 3.22 2.34
N THR A 113 -5.32 3.08 2.10
CA THR A 113 -6.34 4.01 2.61
C THR A 113 -6.50 3.92 4.13
N VAL A 114 -6.47 2.71 4.71
CA VAL A 114 -6.78 2.52 6.14
C VAL A 114 -5.55 2.50 7.06
N PHE A 115 -4.35 2.14 6.56
CA PHE A 115 -3.13 2.06 7.40
C PHE A 115 -2.61 3.40 7.90
N PHE A 116 -3.15 4.52 7.39
CA PHE A 116 -2.87 5.85 7.94
C PHE A 116 -3.22 5.96 9.44
N TYR A 117 -4.20 5.17 9.93
CA TYR A 117 -4.66 5.19 11.31
C TYR A 117 -3.88 4.20 12.17
N LYS A 118 -3.51 4.64 13.37
CA LYS A 118 -2.71 3.86 14.33
C LYS A 118 -3.40 2.55 14.73
N GLU A 119 -4.70 2.62 14.98
CA GLU A 119 -5.54 1.51 15.43
C GLU A 119 -5.55 0.36 14.43
N ILE A 120 -5.49 0.69 13.13
CA ILE A 120 -5.43 -0.30 12.05
C ILE A 120 -4.09 -1.03 12.07
N CYS A 121 -2.99 -0.29 12.24
CA CYS A 121 -1.65 -0.87 12.35
C CYS A 121 -1.54 -1.80 13.57
N GLU A 122 -2.09 -1.40 14.72
CA GLU A 122 -2.11 -2.22 15.94
C GLU A 122 -2.97 -3.50 15.76
N SER A 123 -4.09 -3.40 15.05
CA SER A 123 -4.96 -4.55 14.75
C SER A 123 -4.38 -5.56 13.76
N ALA A 124 -3.24 -5.25 13.11
CA ALA A 124 -2.55 -6.19 12.23
C ALA A 124 -1.85 -7.31 13.02
N GLU A 125 -1.59 -7.13 14.32
CA GLU A 125 -0.98 -8.13 15.21
C GLU A 125 0.26 -8.80 14.56
N ASP A 126 0.39 -10.12 14.61
CA ASP A 126 1.52 -10.85 14.03
C ASP A 126 1.57 -10.80 12.48
N SER A 127 0.42 -10.54 11.84
CA SER A 127 0.34 -10.46 10.36
C SER A 127 1.06 -9.22 9.80
N ILE A 128 1.43 -8.26 10.65
CA ILE A 128 2.25 -7.12 10.24
C ILE A 128 3.61 -7.56 9.66
N LEU A 129 4.17 -8.68 10.12
CA LEU A 129 5.43 -9.20 9.61
C LEU A 129 5.29 -9.65 8.14
N ASP A 130 4.19 -10.33 7.81
CA ASP A 130 3.86 -10.73 6.45
C ASP A 130 3.68 -9.50 5.53
N LEU A 131 3.06 -8.43 6.05
CA LEU A 131 2.86 -7.18 5.31
C LEU A 131 4.18 -6.41 5.08
N ILE A 132 5.06 -6.34 6.08
CA ILE A 132 6.42 -5.75 5.94
C ILE A 132 7.21 -6.51 4.87
N ASP A 133 7.15 -7.84 4.91
CA ASP A 133 7.79 -8.72 3.95
C ASP A 133 7.26 -8.54 2.53
N TYR A 134 5.94 -8.41 2.39
CA TYR A 134 5.29 -8.07 1.13
C TYR A 134 5.80 -6.73 0.59
N CYS A 135 5.76 -5.68 1.41
CA CYS A 135 6.23 -4.35 1.00
C CYS A 135 7.70 -4.39 0.58
N HIS A 136 8.56 -5.07 1.34
CA HIS A 136 9.97 -5.24 0.98
C HIS A 136 10.15 -5.90 -0.40
N ARG A 137 9.42 -6.98 -0.70
CA ARG A 137 9.49 -7.64 -2.02
C ARG A 137 9.07 -6.69 -3.14
N LYS A 138 7.98 -5.94 -2.94
CA LYS A 138 7.50 -4.94 -3.93
C LYS A 138 8.50 -3.82 -4.16
N LEU A 139 9.06 -3.26 -3.10
CA LEU A 139 10.04 -2.18 -3.22
C LEU A 139 11.37 -2.66 -3.82
N THR A 140 11.79 -3.90 -3.53
CA THR A 140 12.95 -4.51 -4.18
C THR A 140 12.73 -4.66 -5.68
N LEU A 141 11.53 -5.10 -6.10
CA LEU A 141 11.16 -5.17 -7.52
C LEU A 141 11.17 -3.77 -8.16
N LEU A 142 10.66 -2.78 -7.45
CA LEU A 142 10.63 -1.39 -7.91
C LEU A 142 12.04 -0.82 -8.11
N ALA A 143 12.95 -1.02 -7.16
CA ALA A 143 14.36 -0.62 -7.27
C ALA A 143 15.07 -1.35 -8.43
N ALA A 144 14.80 -2.65 -8.61
CA ALA A 144 15.36 -3.45 -9.70
C ALA A 144 14.87 -3.03 -11.10
N ARG A 145 13.67 -2.44 -11.21
CA ARG A 145 13.17 -1.89 -12.49
C ARG A 145 13.93 -0.63 -12.89
N SER A 146 14.23 0.25 -11.94
CA SER A 146 14.93 1.50 -12.23
C SER A 146 16.36 1.29 -12.71
N THR A 147 17.07 0.32 -12.13
CA THR A 147 18.44 -0.03 -12.56
C THR A 147 18.46 -0.59 -13.99
N LYS A 148 17.47 -1.40 -14.39
CA LYS A 148 17.34 -1.91 -15.76
C LYS A 148 17.02 -0.82 -16.78
N ALA A 149 16.16 0.14 -16.44
CA ALA A 149 15.83 1.26 -17.32
C ALA A 149 17.06 2.17 -17.57
N GLN A 150 17.95 2.31 -16.59
CA GLN A 150 19.20 3.08 -16.71
C GLN A 150 20.31 2.33 -17.48
N ALA A 151 20.28 0.99 -17.48
CA ALA A 151 21.32 0.15 -18.10
C ALA A 151 21.22 0.02 -19.63
N GLY A 152 20.27 0.70 -20.31
CA GLY A 152 20.23 0.83 -21.77
C GLY A 152 20.07 -0.48 -22.57
N ASN A 153 19.77 -1.62 -21.93
CA ASN A 153 19.65 -2.89 -22.64
C ASN A 153 18.31 -3.00 -23.35
N SER A 154 18.35 -2.74 -24.67
CA SER A 154 17.42 -3.24 -25.67
C SER A 154 17.46 -4.77 -25.70
N ALA A 155 16.70 -5.43 -24.82
CA ALA A 155 16.30 -6.80 -25.10
C ALA A 155 15.20 -6.74 -26.16
N ASP A 156 15.35 -7.53 -27.23
CA ASP A 156 14.32 -7.68 -28.27
C ASP A 156 12.96 -7.95 -27.61
N PRO A 157 11.91 -7.16 -27.90
CA PRO A 157 10.62 -7.39 -27.32
C PRO A 157 10.05 -8.66 -27.96
N VAL A 158 10.19 -9.80 -27.28
CA VAL A 158 9.20 -10.87 -27.38
C VAL A 158 7.88 -10.19 -27.01
N PRO A 159 6.88 -10.10 -27.91
CA PRO A 159 5.68 -9.35 -27.61
C PRO A 159 5.04 -9.96 -26.36
N PRO A 160 4.93 -9.20 -25.25
CA PRO A 160 4.18 -9.68 -24.11
C PRO A 160 2.74 -9.85 -24.59
N GLN A 161 2.15 -11.03 -24.32
CA GLN A 161 0.71 -11.18 -24.42
C GLN A 161 0.07 -10.02 -23.63
N GLU A 162 -0.97 -9.37 -24.14
CA GLU A 162 -1.59 -8.16 -23.56
C GLU A 162 -1.78 -8.25 -22.02
N LEU A 163 -2.15 -9.43 -21.51
CA LEU A 163 -2.29 -9.70 -20.07
C LEU A 163 -0.99 -9.52 -19.27
N GLN A 164 0.15 -9.89 -19.84
CA GLN A 164 1.48 -9.74 -19.22
C GLN A 164 1.83 -8.25 -19.08
N LYS A 165 1.57 -7.45 -20.11
CA LYS A 165 1.78 -5.99 -20.08
C LYS A 165 0.87 -5.33 -19.03
N GLN A 166 -0.39 -5.74 -18.97
CA GLN A 166 -1.33 -5.26 -17.95
C GLN A 166 -0.88 -5.64 -16.53
N ALA A 167 -0.39 -6.86 -16.34
CA ALA A 167 0.17 -7.31 -15.07
C ALA A 167 1.40 -6.47 -14.67
N GLU A 168 2.29 -6.15 -15.59
CA GLU A 168 3.49 -5.35 -15.33
C GLU A 168 3.18 -3.91 -14.93
N THR A 169 2.21 -3.28 -15.61
CA THR A 169 1.70 -1.94 -15.26
C THR A 169 1.06 -1.96 -13.87
N MET A 170 0.20 -2.93 -13.60
CA MET A 170 -0.46 -3.06 -12.30
C MET A 170 0.56 -3.32 -11.18
N GLU A 171 1.59 -4.12 -11.45
CA GLU A 171 2.66 -4.40 -10.49
C GLU A 171 3.45 -3.14 -10.11
N PHE A 172 3.62 -2.20 -11.06
CA PHE A 172 4.23 -0.91 -10.78
C PHE A 172 3.39 -0.13 -9.76
N GLU A 173 2.09 0.05 -10.05
CA GLU A 173 1.19 0.77 -9.16
C GLU A 173 1.05 0.10 -7.79
N ILE A 174 0.90 -1.22 -7.75
CA ILE A 174 0.89 -2.02 -6.51
C ILE A 174 2.15 -1.73 -5.67
N SER A 175 3.31 -1.64 -6.32
CA SER A 175 4.57 -1.38 -5.62
C SER A 175 4.64 0.03 -5.03
N LEU A 176 4.07 1.02 -5.72
CA LEU A 176 3.94 2.39 -5.20
C LEU A 176 2.98 2.46 -4.02
N LYS A 177 1.89 1.69 -4.04
CA LYS A 177 0.95 1.59 -2.90
C LYS A 177 1.60 0.89 -1.70
N ALA A 178 2.40 -0.14 -1.97
CA ALA A 178 3.20 -0.82 -0.94
C ALA A 178 4.22 0.13 -0.28
N LEU A 179 4.78 1.10 -1.02
CA LEU A 179 5.61 2.16 -0.44
C LEU A 179 4.82 3.01 0.57
N SER A 180 3.62 3.46 0.20
CA SER A 180 2.75 4.23 1.10
C SER A 180 2.39 3.41 2.35
N VAL A 181 1.96 2.15 2.18
CA VAL A 181 1.64 1.26 3.30
C VAL A 181 2.85 1.07 4.21
N LEU A 182 4.03 0.80 3.65
CA LEU A 182 5.26 0.68 4.44
C LEU A 182 5.56 1.96 5.21
N ARG A 183 5.45 3.13 4.56
CA ARG A 183 5.62 4.42 5.22
C ARG A 183 4.67 4.55 6.41
N PHE A 184 3.39 4.20 6.27
CA PHE A 184 2.44 4.24 7.38
C PHE A 184 2.80 3.28 8.52
N ILE A 185 3.34 2.10 8.22
CA ILE A 185 3.89 1.18 9.24
C ILE A 185 5.05 1.87 9.98
N THR A 186 5.95 2.55 9.27
CA THR A 186 7.08 3.25 9.91
C THR A 186 6.66 4.42 10.80
N ASP A 187 5.51 5.07 10.56
CA ASP A 187 4.99 6.10 11.46
C ASP A 187 4.65 5.53 12.85
N GLN A 188 4.36 4.23 12.93
CA GLN A 188 3.92 3.55 14.15
C GLN A 188 5.03 2.75 14.84
N VAL A 189 6.31 3.02 14.57
CA VAL A 189 7.47 2.28 15.13
C VAL A 189 7.45 2.12 16.66
N GLN A 190 6.79 3.04 17.39
CA GLN A 190 6.65 2.97 18.84
C GLN A 190 5.61 1.95 19.32
N SER A 191 4.58 1.67 18.51
CA SER A 191 3.52 0.69 18.80
C SER A 191 3.82 -0.71 18.24
N LEU A 192 4.82 -0.83 17.36
CA LEU A 192 5.14 -2.10 16.71
C LEU A 192 5.90 -3.07 17.63
N PRO A 193 5.70 -4.39 17.45
CA PRO A 193 6.49 -5.39 18.15
C PRO A 193 7.99 -5.30 17.76
N LEU A 194 8.86 -5.71 18.67
CA LEU A 194 10.32 -5.68 18.45
C LEU A 194 10.76 -6.53 17.24
N SER A 195 10.01 -7.58 16.91
CA SER A 195 10.20 -8.42 15.72
C SER A 195 10.03 -7.60 14.44
N ALA A 196 9.01 -6.76 14.34
CA ALA A 196 8.77 -5.89 13.18
C ALA A 196 9.93 -4.90 12.96
N LEU A 197 10.40 -4.25 14.03
CA LEU A 197 11.57 -3.36 13.94
C LEU A 197 12.82 -4.10 13.46
N THR A 198 13.07 -5.29 14.00
CA THR A 198 14.24 -6.10 13.63
C THR A 198 14.15 -6.58 12.17
N ARG A 199 12.95 -6.94 11.71
CA ARG A 199 12.66 -7.32 10.33
C ARG A 199 12.92 -6.17 9.36
N MET A 200 12.38 -4.99 9.66
CA MET A 200 12.56 -3.77 8.86
C MET A 200 14.02 -3.32 8.79
N LEU A 201 14.71 -3.27 9.93
CA LEU A 201 16.02 -2.63 10.05
C LEU A 201 17.18 -3.56 9.71
N ASN A 202 17.13 -4.80 10.20
CA ASN A 202 18.30 -5.69 10.18
C ASN A 202 18.15 -6.85 9.21
N THR A 203 16.91 -7.29 8.92
CA THR A 203 16.68 -8.38 7.98
C THR A 203 16.56 -7.87 6.55
N HIS A 204 15.68 -6.90 6.33
CA HIS A 204 15.42 -6.32 5.01
C HIS A 204 16.26 -5.07 4.72
N ASN A 205 16.88 -4.48 5.74
CA ASN A 205 17.66 -3.25 5.62
C ASN A 205 16.91 -2.16 4.82
N LEU A 206 15.66 -1.90 5.23
CA LEU A 206 14.79 -0.95 4.56
C LEU A 206 15.41 0.45 4.41
N PRO A 207 16.22 0.98 5.36
CA PRO A 207 16.89 2.26 5.14
C PRO A 207 17.75 2.27 3.86
N CYS A 208 18.54 1.22 3.60
CA CYS A 208 19.35 1.14 2.39
C CYS A 208 18.48 0.94 1.14
N LEU A 209 17.41 0.14 1.21
CA LEU A 209 16.48 0.00 0.09
C LEU A 209 15.80 1.33 -0.27
N LEU A 210 15.44 2.14 0.73
CA LEU A 210 14.86 3.46 0.52
C LEU A 210 15.88 4.45 -0.07
N VAL A 211 17.17 4.34 0.29
CA VAL A 211 18.24 5.11 -0.38
C VAL A 211 18.24 4.82 -1.88
N GLU A 212 18.22 3.55 -2.29
CA GLU A 212 18.19 3.17 -3.71
C GLU A 212 16.96 3.76 -4.43
N LEU A 213 15.81 3.86 -3.76
CA LEU A 213 14.64 4.53 -4.32
C LEU A 213 14.80 6.05 -4.45
N VAL A 214 15.50 6.72 -3.52
CA VAL A 214 15.86 8.14 -3.65
C VAL A 214 16.80 8.34 -4.85
N GLU A 215 17.82 7.49 -5.00
CA GLU A 215 18.81 7.63 -6.07
C GLU A 215 18.22 7.43 -7.45
N HIS A 216 17.38 6.40 -7.59
CA HIS A 216 16.89 5.98 -8.89
C HIS A 216 15.50 6.52 -9.23
N CYS A 217 14.73 6.97 -8.25
CA CYS A 217 13.40 7.59 -8.40
C CYS A 217 12.51 6.89 -9.47
N PRO A 218 12.03 5.66 -9.22
CA PRO A 218 11.31 4.85 -10.22
C PRO A 218 10.08 5.50 -10.86
N TRP A 219 9.51 6.51 -10.20
CA TRP A 219 8.37 7.29 -10.67
C TRP A 219 8.78 8.57 -11.44
N SER A 220 10.05 8.69 -11.83
CA SER A 220 10.56 9.78 -12.66
C SER A 220 11.42 9.22 -13.80
N CYS A 221 11.23 9.70 -15.02
CA CYS A 221 12.06 9.32 -16.17
C CYS A 221 12.22 10.47 -17.17
N TRP A 222 13.29 10.43 -17.95
CA TRP A 222 13.49 11.35 -19.07
C TRP A 222 13.15 10.64 -20.38
N GLU A 223 12.23 11.22 -21.16
CA GLU A 223 11.83 10.69 -22.44
C GLU A 223 11.84 11.81 -23.48
N ALA A 224 12.59 11.63 -24.57
CA ALA A 224 12.78 12.63 -25.63
C ALA A 224 13.14 14.04 -25.10
N GLY A 225 14.03 14.10 -24.09
CA GLY A 225 14.49 15.35 -23.48
C GLY A 225 13.49 16.03 -22.55
N LYS A 226 12.34 15.40 -22.25
CA LYS A 226 11.32 15.90 -21.33
C LYS A 226 11.29 15.04 -20.08
N LEU A 227 11.30 15.67 -18.90
CA LEU A 227 11.08 14.98 -17.64
C LEU A 227 9.61 14.56 -17.54
N LYS A 228 9.37 13.29 -17.24
CA LYS A 228 8.06 12.75 -16.89
C LYS A 228 8.08 12.26 -15.45
N LYS A 229 6.99 12.50 -14.72
CA LYS A 229 6.76 11.94 -13.39
C LYS A 229 5.43 11.19 -13.35
N PHE A 230 5.36 10.15 -12.54
CA PHE A 230 4.15 9.37 -12.33
C PHE A 230 3.40 9.89 -11.11
N GLU A 231 2.20 10.43 -11.32
CA GLU A 231 1.31 10.85 -10.24
C GLU A 231 -0.16 10.54 -10.60
N ASN A 232 -0.96 10.22 -9.57
CA ASN A 232 -2.40 9.94 -9.72
C ASN A 232 -2.72 8.90 -10.82
N GLY A 233 -1.90 7.85 -10.95
CA GLY A 233 -2.12 6.77 -11.92
C GLY A 233 -1.66 7.08 -13.35
N THR A 234 -1.02 8.22 -13.61
CA THR A 234 -0.61 8.61 -14.96
C THR A 234 0.78 9.22 -15.01
N TRP A 235 1.50 8.94 -16.10
CA TRP A 235 2.74 9.63 -16.44
C TRP A 235 2.41 10.96 -17.11
N HIS A 236 2.92 12.05 -16.56
CA HIS A 236 2.76 13.39 -17.13
C HIS A 236 4.11 14.07 -17.30
N VAL A 237 4.20 14.95 -18.29
CA VAL A 237 5.40 15.76 -18.53
C VAL A 237 5.44 16.88 -17.49
N VAL A 238 6.58 17.04 -16.83
CA VAL A 238 6.79 18.08 -15.83
C VAL A 238 7.44 19.30 -16.48
N PRO A 239 6.84 20.49 -16.35
CA PRO A 239 7.42 21.72 -16.90
C PRO A 239 8.68 22.13 -16.12
N PRO A 240 9.62 22.90 -16.73
CA PRO A 240 10.90 23.26 -16.12
C PRO A 240 10.81 23.84 -14.70
N GLU A 241 9.81 24.68 -14.44
CA GLU A 241 9.54 25.32 -13.15
C GLU A 241 9.19 24.34 -12.02
N ASP A 242 8.61 23.19 -12.35
CA ASP A 242 8.15 22.18 -11.38
C ASP A 242 9.12 20.99 -11.26
N GLN A 243 10.24 20.98 -11.99
CA GLN A 243 11.16 19.81 -11.99
C GLN A 243 11.73 19.50 -10.60
N VAL A 244 12.00 20.56 -9.82
CA VAL A 244 12.51 20.49 -8.44
C VAL A 244 11.42 20.26 -7.39
N LYS A 245 10.14 20.28 -7.80
CA LYS A 245 9.02 20.05 -6.91
C LYS A 245 8.98 18.58 -6.47
N MET A 246 8.86 18.39 -5.17
CA MET A 246 8.74 17.07 -4.55
C MET A 246 7.37 16.48 -4.86
N THR A 247 7.34 15.23 -5.32
CA THR A 247 6.09 14.48 -5.52
C THR A 247 5.62 13.88 -4.20
N LYS A 248 4.37 13.41 -4.18
CA LYS A 248 3.85 12.65 -3.02
C LYS A 248 4.70 11.42 -2.71
N LEU A 249 5.18 10.72 -3.76
CA LEU A 249 5.98 9.51 -3.63
C LEU A 249 7.36 9.80 -3.03
N ASP A 250 8.01 10.88 -3.46
CA ASP A 250 9.26 11.36 -2.83
C ASP A 250 9.04 11.61 -1.33
N GLY A 251 7.93 12.26 -0.98
CA GLY A 251 7.52 12.47 0.41
C GLY A 251 7.38 11.16 1.20
N GLN A 252 6.80 10.10 0.60
CA GLN A 252 6.68 8.80 1.27
C GLN A 252 8.05 8.22 1.63
N VAL A 253 9.01 8.26 0.70
CA VAL A 253 10.37 7.73 0.95
C VAL A 253 11.07 8.52 2.04
N TRP A 254 11.04 9.85 1.95
CA TRP A 254 11.71 10.73 2.91
C TRP A 254 11.14 10.61 4.32
N LEU A 255 9.81 10.52 4.43
CA LEU A 255 9.16 10.30 5.73
C LEU A 255 9.48 8.92 6.31
N ALA A 256 9.50 7.87 5.48
CA ALA A 256 9.91 6.54 5.93
C ALA A 256 11.38 6.53 6.40
N LEU A 257 12.29 7.19 5.69
CA LEU A 257 13.69 7.36 6.10
C LEU A 257 13.81 8.11 7.42
N LEU A 258 13.07 9.21 7.60
CA LEU A 258 13.02 9.98 8.84
C LEU A 258 12.62 9.08 10.02
N ASN A 259 11.54 8.32 9.88
CA ASN A 259 11.05 7.42 10.92
C ASN A 259 12.06 6.30 11.26
N LEU A 260 12.68 5.71 10.25
CA LEU A 260 13.61 4.58 10.46
C LEU A 260 14.98 5.01 10.97
N LEU A 261 15.44 6.23 10.67
CA LEU A 261 16.78 6.71 11.05
C LEU A 261 16.79 7.63 12.26
N LEU A 262 15.71 8.37 12.52
CA LEU A 262 15.66 9.36 13.59
C LEU A 262 14.86 8.90 14.82
N SER A 263 14.04 7.86 14.73
CA SER A 263 13.32 7.33 15.90
C SER A 263 14.28 6.62 16.88
N PRO A 264 14.20 6.90 18.19
CA PRO A 264 15.06 6.28 19.20
C PRO A 264 14.96 4.75 19.26
N GLU A 265 13.78 4.18 18.98
CA GLU A 265 13.53 2.74 18.91
C GLU A 265 14.35 2.10 17.79
N CYS A 266 14.41 2.78 16.64
CA CYS A 266 15.12 2.31 15.46
C CYS A 266 16.64 2.49 15.61
N GLN A 267 17.11 3.64 16.08
CA GLN A 267 18.54 3.92 16.28
C GLN A 267 19.20 2.94 17.24
N ARG A 268 18.49 2.49 18.28
CA ARG A 268 18.98 1.47 19.22
C ARG A 268 19.17 0.10 18.58
N LYS A 269 18.46 -0.19 17.49
CA LYS A 269 18.44 -1.51 16.83
C LYS A 269 19.21 -1.57 15.52
N TYR A 270 19.26 -0.46 14.78
CA TYR A 270 19.82 -0.44 13.44
C TYR A 270 21.34 -0.58 13.48
N ARG A 271 21.85 -1.50 12.68
CA ARG A 271 23.28 -1.80 12.61
C ARG A 271 23.98 -0.84 11.65
N PHE A 272 24.75 0.10 12.19
CA PHE A 272 25.63 0.95 11.41
C PHE A 272 26.98 0.25 11.18
N ASP A 273 27.06 -0.59 10.15
CA ASP A 273 28.35 -1.06 9.63
C ASP A 273 28.88 -0.11 8.54
N GLY A 274 30.09 -0.40 8.03
CA GLY A 274 30.72 0.42 6.99
C GLY A 274 29.89 0.51 5.70
N PHE A 275 29.20 -0.58 5.33
CA PHE A 275 28.35 -0.62 4.14
C PHE A 275 27.12 0.27 4.33
N ASN A 276 26.33 0.05 5.39
CA ASN A 276 25.13 0.83 5.70
C ASN A 276 25.45 2.32 5.86
N LYS A 277 26.55 2.65 6.55
CA LYS A 277 27.03 4.04 6.65
C LYS A 277 27.29 4.63 5.27
N SER A 278 27.98 3.92 4.39
CA SER A 278 28.28 4.42 3.04
C SER A 278 27.02 4.67 2.20
N GLN A 279 26.03 3.79 2.29
CA GLN A 279 24.75 3.94 1.58
C GLN A 279 23.97 5.16 2.11
N LEU A 280 23.82 5.27 3.43
CA LEU A 280 23.08 6.39 4.03
C LEU A 280 23.71 7.75 3.71
N LEU A 281 25.04 7.84 3.64
CA LEU A 281 25.73 9.09 3.32
C LEU A 281 25.48 9.59 1.90
N LYS A 282 25.02 8.74 0.97
CA LYS A 282 24.61 9.17 -0.38
C LYS A 282 23.44 10.15 -0.33
N LEU A 283 22.54 10.03 0.66
CA LEU A 283 21.39 10.93 0.84
C LEU A 283 21.78 12.41 0.94
N ARG A 284 23.00 12.72 1.39
CA ARG A 284 23.50 14.09 1.52
C ARG A 284 23.46 14.86 0.18
N ALA A 285 23.65 14.17 -0.94
CA ALA A 285 23.60 14.79 -2.27
C ALA A 285 22.18 15.23 -2.67
N PHE A 286 21.15 14.62 -2.07
CA PHE A 286 19.75 14.87 -2.40
C PHE A 286 19.07 15.87 -1.45
N LEU A 287 19.68 16.14 -0.28
CA LEU A 287 19.21 17.13 0.71
C LEU A 287 19.58 18.57 0.29
N THR A 288 18.95 19.05 -0.78
CA THR A 288 19.08 20.42 -1.27
C THR A 288 18.24 21.41 -0.45
N ASP A 289 18.59 22.69 -0.48
CA ASP A 289 17.81 23.74 0.20
C ASP A 289 16.35 23.76 -0.27
N VAL A 290 16.11 23.55 -1.57
CA VAL A 290 14.76 23.49 -2.16
C VAL A 290 13.95 22.29 -1.64
N LEU A 291 14.61 21.14 -1.39
CA LEU A 291 13.94 19.99 -0.79
C LEU A 291 13.62 20.25 0.68
N ILE A 292 14.56 20.85 1.42
CA ILE A 292 14.39 21.21 2.83
C ILE A 292 13.26 22.24 3.00
N ASP A 293 13.15 23.23 2.11
CA ASP A 293 12.06 24.21 2.12
C ASP A 293 10.68 23.54 1.93
N GLN A 294 10.61 22.48 1.11
CA GLN A 294 9.38 21.71 0.88
C GLN A 294 9.07 20.71 2.00
N LEU A 295 10.08 20.18 2.69
CA LEU A 295 9.92 19.28 3.84
C LEU A 295 10.91 19.66 4.97
N PRO A 296 10.59 20.68 5.78
CA PRO A 296 11.51 21.23 6.79
C PRO A 296 12.03 20.23 7.82
N ASN A 297 11.29 19.14 8.06
CA ASN A 297 11.70 18.07 8.97
C ASN A 297 12.99 17.37 8.53
N LEU A 298 13.42 17.52 7.27
CA LEU A 298 14.67 16.98 6.75
C LEU A 298 15.94 17.68 7.28
N VAL A 299 15.81 18.84 7.95
CA VAL A 299 16.96 19.48 8.62
C VAL A 299 17.59 18.54 9.65
N GLU A 300 16.77 17.81 10.41
CA GLU A 300 17.27 16.86 11.41
C GLU A 300 17.97 15.66 10.75
N MET A 301 17.49 15.21 9.58
CA MET A 301 18.19 14.20 8.77
C MET A 301 19.56 14.70 8.32
N GLN A 302 19.64 15.95 7.84
CA GLN A 302 20.90 16.55 7.40
C GLN A 302 21.93 16.62 8.55
N ARG A 303 21.49 17.00 9.75
CA ARG A 303 22.32 16.99 10.96
C ARG A 303 22.77 15.58 11.34
N PHE A 304 21.84 14.63 11.35
CA PHE A 304 22.13 13.23 11.64
C PHE A 304 23.18 12.65 10.68
N LEU A 305 23.04 12.87 9.37
CA LEU A 305 24.01 12.40 8.37
C LEU A 305 25.37 13.08 8.50
N SER A 306 25.41 14.36 8.91
CA SER A 306 26.66 15.07 9.19
C SER A 306 27.41 14.47 10.37
N TYR A 307 26.69 14.13 11.44
CA TYR A 307 27.24 13.39 12.59
C TYR A 307 27.70 11.98 12.18
N LEU A 308 26.89 11.25 11.41
CA LEU A 308 27.23 9.91 10.94
C LEU A 308 28.50 9.90 10.09
N ALA A 309 28.74 10.94 9.28
CA ALA A 309 29.94 11.06 8.44
C ALA A 309 31.24 11.00 9.26
N VAL A 310 31.27 11.68 10.41
CA VAL A 310 32.44 11.77 11.29
C VAL A 310 32.50 10.67 12.36
N THR A 311 31.44 9.87 12.51
CA THR A 311 31.35 8.81 13.52
C THR A 311 31.87 7.49 12.95
N GLU A 312 32.81 6.83 13.63
CA GLU A 312 33.27 5.49 13.22
C GLU A 312 32.23 4.41 13.55
N PRO A 313 31.97 3.44 12.64
CA PRO A 313 31.09 2.31 12.92
C PRO A 313 31.55 1.53 14.15
N ALA A 314 30.64 1.31 15.11
CA ALA A 314 30.94 0.46 16.25
C ALA A 314 31.19 -0.99 15.80
N PRO A 315 32.08 -1.75 16.48
CA PRO A 315 32.30 -3.15 16.16
C PRO A 315 30.98 -3.94 16.29
N PRO A 316 30.77 -4.96 15.44
CA PRO A 316 29.50 -5.69 15.41
C PRO A 316 29.24 -6.40 16.75
N LYS A 317 28.16 -6.02 17.44
CA LYS A 317 27.65 -6.76 18.60
C LYS A 317 26.89 -8.00 18.12
N LYS A 318 27.22 -9.16 18.70
CA LYS A 318 26.46 -10.40 18.51
C LYS A 318 25.30 -10.43 19.49
N ASP A 319 24.18 -9.83 19.09
CA ASP A 319 22.93 -9.99 19.84
C ASP A 319 22.26 -11.31 19.42
N LEU A 320 21.68 -12.03 20.39
CA LEU A 320 20.81 -13.17 20.12
C LEU A 320 19.52 -12.63 19.49
N ILE A 321 19.34 -12.88 18.19
CA ILE A 321 18.13 -12.49 17.46
C ILE A 321 17.18 -13.69 17.45
N LEU A 322 16.14 -13.64 18.28
CA LEU A 322 14.99 -14.53 18.14
C LEU A 322 14.05 -13.92 17.10
N GLU A 323 14.12 -14.40 15.87
CA GLU A 323 13.30 -13.90 14.77
C GLU A 323 11.95 -14.63 14.73
N GLN A 324 10.86 -13.87 14.73
CA GLN A 324 9.53 -14.42 14.43
C GLN A 324 9.39 -14.58 12.92
N VAL A 325 8.94 -15.75 12.48
CA VAL A 325 8.75 -16.06 11.06
C VAL A 325 7.36 -15.57 10.63
N PRO A 326 7.22 -14.90 9.47
CA PRO A 326 5.92 -14.54 8.90
C PRO A 326 5.04 -15.79 8.77
N VAL A 327 3.88 -15.78 9.43
CA VAL A 327 3.08 -16.99 9.63
C VAL A 327 2.28 -17.31 8.37
N ILE A 328 1.73 -16.28 7.71
CA ILE A 328 0.76 -16.48 6.64
C ILE A 328 1.43 -17.02 5.38
N TRP A 329 2.51 -16.36 4.93
CA TRP A 329 3.29 -16.78 3.77
C TRP A 329 3.78 -18.22 3.92
N ASP A 330 4.41 -18.54 5.05
CA ASP A 330 4.94 -19.87 5.35
C ASP A 330 3.84 -20.93 5.40
N HIS A 331 2.71 -20.61 6.01
CA HIS A 331 1.57 -21.52 6.08
C HIS A 331 1.05 -21.87 4.69
N ILE A 332 0.83 -20.87 3.83
CA ILE A 332 0.34 -21.07 2.46
C ILE A 332 1.35 -21.88 1.65
N LEU A 333 2.64 -21.58 1.74
CA LEU A 333 3.68 -22.34 1.04
C LEU A 333 3.76 -23.79 1.51
N LYS A 334 3.82 -24.04 2.83
CA LYS A 334 3.91 -25.40 3.39
C LYS A 334 2.68 -26.24 3.01
N LYS A 335 1.48 -25.68 3.13
CA LYS A 335 0.22 -26.36 2.81
C LYS A 335 0.10 -26.77 1.35
N ASN A 336 0.65 -25.95 0.44
CA ASN A 336 0.51 -26.11 -1.02
C ASN A 336 1.78 -26.59 -1.73
N SER A 337 2.85 -26.88 -0.98
CA SER A 337 4.11 -27.39 -1.53
C SER A 337 3.87 -28.66 -2.37
N GLY A 338 4.43 -28.69 -3.57
CA GLY A 338 4.26 -29.78 -4.54
C GLY A 338 2.90 -29.86 -5.23
N LYS A 339 1.95 -28.94 -4.92
CA LYS A 339 0.57 -28.99 -5.45
C LYS A 339 0.27 -27.93 -6.51
N TRP A 340 1.24 -27.10 -6.90
CA TRP A 340 1.04 -25.96 -7.80
C TRP A 340 0.39 -26.34 -9.13
N GLU A 341 0.85 -27.44 -9.74
CA GLU A 341 0.28 -27.95 -11.00
C GLU A 341 -1.14 -28.49 -10.84
N ALA A 342 -1.42 -29.20 -9.73
CA ALA A 342 -2.75 -29.70 -9.43
C ALA A 342 -3.74 -28.55 -9.20
N ILE A 343 -3.30 -27.50 -8.50
CA ILE A 343 -4.08 -26.27 -8.28
C ILE A 343 -4.36 -25.58 -9.61
N ALA A 344 -3.34 -25.39 -10.46
CA ALA A 344 -3.50 -24.79 -11.78
C ALA A 344 -4.54 -25.55 -12.62
N LYS A 345 -4.43 -26.89 -12.71
CA LYS A 345 -5.39 -27.74 -13.44
C LYS A 345 -6.81 -27.66 -12.88
N HIS A 346 -6.94 -27.63 -11.55
CA HIS A 346 -8.24 -27.44 -10.89
C HIS A 346 -8.87 -26.09 -11.29
N GLN A 347 -8.11 -25.01 -11.23
CA GLN A 347 -8.59 -23.67 -11.55
C GLN A 347 -8.90 -23.50 -13.05
N VAL A 348 -8.12 -24.11 -13.95
CA VAL A 348 -8.48 -24.15 -15.38
C VAL A 348 -9.88 -24.71 -15.56
N LYS A 349 -10.20 -25.82 -14.90
CA LYS A 349 -11.50 -26.50 -15.02
C LYS A 349 -12.64 -25.74 -14.36
N HIS A 350 -12.40 -25.10 -13.21
CA HIS A 350 -13.47 -24.60 -12.33
C HIS A 350 -13.56 -23.08 -12.20
N ALA A 351 -12.55 -22.33 -12.63
CA ALA A 351 -12.48 -20.87 -12.47
C ALA A 351 -12.19 -20.14 -13.79
N PHE A 352 -11.28 -20.66 -14.61
CA PHE A 352 -10.75 -19.95 -15.78
C PHE A 352 -11.25 -20.48 -17.14
N SER A 353 -12.26 -21.35 -17.13
CA SER A 353 -12.98 -21.78 -18.34
C SER A 353 -14.50 -21.53 -18.23
N PRO A 354 -14.96 -20.29 -17.96
CA PRO A 354 -16.38 -20.01 -17.83
C PRO A 354 -17.13 -20.12 -19.16
N THR A 355 -18.44 -20.35 -19.09
CA THR A 355 -19.32 -20.22 -20.26
C THR A 355 -19.46 -18.77 -20.70
N GLU A 356 -20.02 -18.53 -21.89
CA GLU A 356 -20.24 -17.16 -22.37
C GLU A 356 -21.25 -16.41 -21.49
N GLU A 357 -22.28 -17.10 -21.00
CA GLU A 357 -23.29 -16.56 -20.08
C GLU A 357 -22.67 -16.19 -18.73
N GLU A 358 -21.82 -17.06 -18.19
CA GLU A 358 -21.09 -16.81 -16.95
C GLU A 358 -20.15 -15.61 -17.10
N LEU A 359 -19.42 -15.53 -18.21
CA LEU A 359 -18.53 -14.41 -18.50
C LEU A 359 -19.30 -13.09 -18.61
N LYS A 360 -20.45 -13.08 -19.31
CA LYS A 360 -21.33 -11.90 -19.41
C LYS A 360 -21.86 -11.48 -18.04
N LEU A 361 -22.23 -12.43 -17.19
CA LEU A 361 -22.71 -12.14 -15.84
C LEU A 361 -21.59 -11.54 -14.97
N GLN A 362 -20.39 -12.13 -15.01
CA GLN A 362 -19.21 -11.63 -14.29
C GLN A 362 -18.84 -10.22 -14.74
N ALA A 363 -18.76 -9.97 -16.06
CA ALA A 363 -18.45 -8.66 -16.61
C ALA A 363 -19.49 -7.61 -16.22
N ARG A 364 -20.79 -7.97 -16.19
CA ARG A 364 -21.85 -7.07 -15.73
C ARG A 364 -21.71 -6.71 -14.26
N ARG A 365 -21.47 -7.68 -13.38
CA ARG A 365 -21.26 -7.41 -11.93
C ARG A 365 -20.02 -6.55 -11.68
N TRP A 366 -18.95 -6.84 -12.40
CA TRP A 366 -17.74 -6.03 -12.36
C TRP A 366 -18.03 -4.59 -12.78
N ALA A 367 -18.63 -4.38 -13.95
CA ALA A 367 -18.99 -3.05 -14.43
C ALA A 367 -19.94 -2.30 -13.48
N GLN A 368 -20.89 -2.99 -12.85
CA GLN A 368 -21.79 -2.41 -11.84
C GLN A 368 -21.04 -1.94 -10.58
N THR A 369 -19.90 -2.54 -10.26
CA THR A 369 -19.09 -2.12 -9.10
C THR A 369 -18.44 -0.75 -9.34
N TYR A 370 -18.26 -0.36 -10.61
CA TYR A 370 -17.69 0.92 -11.04
C TYR A 370 -18.73 1.82 -11.72
N SER A 371 -20.03 1.55 -11.58
CA SER A 371 -21.06 2.38 -12.21
C SER A 371 -21.13 3.75 -11.54
N LEU A 372 -21.57 4.76 -12.29
CA LEU A 372 -21.77 6.12 -11.75
C LEU A 372 -22.74 6.11 -10.57
N ASP A 373 -23.82 5.32 -10.67
CA ASP A 373 -24.79 5.10 -9.59
C ASP A 373 -24.14 4.51 -8.33
N MET A 374 -23.18 3.58 -8.51
CA MET A 374 -22.43 3.04 -7.38
C MET A 374 -21.53 4.13 -6.78
N MET A 375 -20.81 4.90 -7.60
CA MET A 375 -19.98 6.00 -7.10
C MET A 375 -20.81 7.06 -6.35
N GLU A 376 -21.99 7.41 -6.84
CA GLU A 376 -22.94 8.31 -6.14
C GLU A 376 -23.47 7.69 -4.84
N ALA A 377 -23.85 6.41 -4.83
CA ALA A 377 -24.30 5.71 -3.62
C ALA A 377 -23.19 5.51 -2.58
N LEU A 378 -21.94 5.50 -3.03
CA LEU A 378 -20.77 5.43 -2.17
C LEU A 378 -20.30 6.80 -1.69
N ALA A 379 -20.68 7.88 -2.39
CA ALA A 379 -20.28 9.24 -2.06
C ALA A 379 -20.86 9.61 -0.68
N PRO A 380 -20.02 9.96 0.30
CA PRO A 380 -20.51 10.42 1.59
C PRO A 380 -21.37 11.68 1.43
N ASP A 381 -22.47 11.74 2.18
CA ASP A 381 -23.25 12.97 2.30
C ASP A 381 -22.33 14.09 2.76
N LYS A 382 -22.35 15.20 2.02
CA LYS A 382 -21.49 16.32 2.32
C LYS A 382 -21.73 16.79 3.76
N PRO A 383 -20.67 16.94 4.56
CA PRO A 383 -20.79 17.28 5.98
C PRO A 383 -21.52 18.60 6.13
N ARG A 384 -22.42 18.69 7.12
CA ARG A 384 -23.21 19.89 7.38
C ARG A 384 -22.71 20.61 8.61
N CYS A 385 -22.74 21.94 8.56
CA CYS A 385 -22.35 22.80 9.66
C CYS A 385 -23.28 22.56 10.85
N ARG A 386 -22.71 22.27 12.02
CA ARG A 386 -23.48 22.01 13.24
C ARG A 386 -24.40 23.16 13.66
N VAL A 387 -24.09 24.39 13.23
CA VAL A 387 -24.84 25.59 13.60
C VAL A 387 -25.93 25.92 12.58
N CYS A 388 -25.59 25.99 11.29
CA CYS A 388 -26.50 26.50 10.26
C CYS A 388 -26.93 25.47 9.21
N GLY A 389 -26.43 24.23 9.28
CA GLY A 389 -26.87 23.13 8.42
C GLY A 389 -26.39 23.19 6.96
N VAL A 390 -25.73 24.27 6.53
CA VAL A 390 -25.10 24.38 5.20
C VAL A 390 -23.86 23.50 5.10
N GLU A 391 -23.40 23.21 3.89
CA GLU A 391 -22.17 22.44 3.63
C GLU A 391 -20.98 22.99 4.44
N ALA A 392 -20.32 22.12 5.19
CA ALA A 392 -19.20 22.43 6.05
C ALA A 392 -17.89 22.12 5.34
N ALA A 393 -16.96 23.08 5.35
CA ALA A 393 -15.63 22.91 4.77
C ALA A 393 -14.54 22.68 5.83
N LYS A 394 -14.86 22.84 7.12
CA LYS A 394 -13.87 22.85 8.21
C LYS A 394 -14.29 21.95 9.36
N ARG A 395 -13.32 21.34 10.02
CA ARG A 395 -13.53 20.60 11.28
C ARG A 395 -12.87 21.28 12.45
N CYS A 396 -13.32 20.94 13.64
CA CYS A 396 -12.60 21.27 14.85
C CYS A 396 -11.17 20.73 14.77
N SER A 397 -10.17 21.60 14.76
CA SER A 397 -8.75 21.21 14.65
C SER A 397 -8.25 20.36 15.82
N ARG A 398 -8.99 20.35 16.94
CA ARG A 398 -8.60 19.65 18.16
C ARG A 398 -9.10 18.21 18.18
N CYS A 399 -10.41 17.97 18.21
CA CYS A 399 -10.95 16.61 18.24
C CYS A 399 -11.25 16.02 16.84
N ARG A 400 -11.19 16.83 15.78
CA ARG A 400 -11.51 16.46 14.38
C ARG A 400 -12.92 15.88 14.14
N ASN A 401 -13.78 15.82 15.17
CA ASN A 401 -15.07 15.16 15.11
C ASN A 401 -16.25 16.08 14.68
N GLU A 402 -16.20 17.38 14.98
CA GLU A 402 -17.32 18.31 14.70
C GLU A 402 -17.05 19.22 13.49
N TRP A 403 -18.09 19.48 12.70
CA TRP A 403 -18.02 20.18 11.41
C TRP A 403 -18.65 21.58 11.42
N TYR A 404 -17.98 22.52 10.74
CA TYR A 404 -18.39 23.91 10.63
C TYR A 404 -18.13 24.46 9.22
N CYS A 405 -19.03 25.31 8.71
CA CYS A 405 -18.79 26.03 7.46
C CYS A 405 -17.73 27.13 7.62
N THR A 406 -17.70 27.80 8.78
CA THR A 406 -16.79 28.91 9.07
C THR A 406 -16.30 28.90 10.52
N ARG A 407 -15.21 29.64 10.78
CA ARG A 407 -14.70 29.87 12.14
C ARG A 407 -15.73 30.58 13.02
N ALA A 408 -16.57 31.43 12.44
CA ALA A 408 -17.65 32.10 13.17
C ALA A 408 -18.63 31.09 13.77
N CYS A 409 -19.09 30.12 12.98
CA CYS A 409 -19.95 29.04 13.48
C CYS A 409 -19.26 28.18 14.55
N GLN A 410 -17.96 27.90 14.39
CA GLN A 410 -17.19 27.16 15.40
C GLN A 410 -17.13 27.92 16.73
N VAL A 411 -16.83 29.23 16.70
CA VAL A 411 -16.75 30.06 17.91
C VAL A 411 -18.12 30.19 18.57
N GLN A 412 -19.19 30.35 17.78
CA GLN A 412 -20.57 30.41 18.28
C GLN A 412 -20.96 29.11 19.00
N HIS A 413 -20.57 27.95 18.47
CA HIS A 413 -20.86 26.65 19.07
C HIS A 413 -19.85 26.24 20.16
N TRP A 414 -18.72 26.93 20.29
CA TRP A 414 -17.57 26.48 21.09
C TRP A 414 -17.92 26.20 22.55
N GLN A 415 -18.76 27.03 23.18
CA GLN A 415 -19.15 26.80 24.58
C GLN A 415 -19.87 25.47 24.78
N LYS A 416 -20.68 25.02 23.80
CA LYS A 416 -21.39 23.73 23.83
C LYS A 416 -20.51 22.57 23.37
N HIS A 417 -19.64 22.82 22.39
CA HIS A 417 -18.75 21.79 21.84
C HIS A 417 -17.57 21.47 22.76
N LYS A 418 -17.01 22.45 23.48
CA LYS A 418 -15.79 22.31 24.30
C LYS A 418 -15.81 21.12 25.28
N PRO A 419 -16.91 20.84 26.02
CA PRO A 419 -16.99 19.66 26.88
C PRO A 419 -16.82 18.35 26.11
N ALA A 420 -17.55 18.15 25.02
CA ALA A 420 -17.44 16.96 24.17
C ALA A 420 -16.09 16.88 23.46
N CYS A 421 -15.57 18.02 22.98
CA CYS A 421 -14.27 18.13 22.35
C CYS A 421 -13.14 17.64 23.28
N ASN A 422 -13.19 17.98 24.57
CA ASN A 422 -12.19 17.53 25.55
C ASN A 422 -12.24 16.02 25.82
N LEU A 423 -13.38 15.37 25.62
CA LEU A 423 -13.54 13.92 25.82
C LEU A 423 -13.05 13.13 24.60
N MET A 424 -12.97 13.77 23.44
CA MET A 424 -12.64 13.15 22.15
C MET A 424 -11.27 13.57 21.61
N ALA A 425 -10.54 14.44 22.32
CA ALA A 425 -9.28 15.04 21.86
C ALA A 425 -8.05 14.37 22.46
#